data_AF-A0A7J3JFT8-F1
#
_entry.id   AF-A0A7J3JFT8-F1
#
_cell.length_a   1.000
_cell.length_b   1.000
_cell.length_c   1.000
_cell.angle_alpha   90.00
_cell.angle_beta   90.00
_cell.angle_gamma   90.00
#
_symmetry.space_group_name_H-M   'P 1'
#
loop_
_entity.id
_entity.type
_entity.pdbx_description
1 polymer ?
#
loop_
_entity_poly.entity_id
_entity_poly.type
_entity_poly.pdbx_seq_one_letter_code
_entity_poly.pdbx_strand_id
1 'polypeptide(L)' 'MLHVEQMPLKKITVYEDESILEANKVILREKLNILPVVQRDNPDKVVGVLTSEAISNAYDKARNR' A
#
# COMPACT_ATOMS: atom_id res chain seq x y z
N MET A 1 25.22 16.50 -4.18
CA MET A 1 24.77 15.12 -4.42
C MET A 1 23.86 14.72 -3.26
N LEU A 2 22.63 14.28 -3.53
CA LEU A 2 21.71 13.81 -2.49
C LEU A 2 22.01 12.35 -2.19
N HIS A 3 22.18 11.99 -0.91
CA HIS A 3 22.27 10.60 -0.47
C HIS A 3 20.86 10.08 -0.15
N VAL A 4 20.63 8.78 -0.34
CA VAL A 4 19.33 8.14 -0.08
C VAL A 4 18.86 8.39 1.35
N GLU A 5 19.78 8.41 2.31
CA GLU A 5 19.54 8.74 3.72
C GLU A 5 19.03 10.17 3.97
N GLN A 6 19.22 11.06 3.00
CA GLN A 6 18.81 12.47 3.08
C GLN A 6 17.45 12.72 2.40
N MET A 7 16.84 11.69 1.81
CA MET A 7 15.52 11.82 1.22
C MET A 7 14.45 11.90 2.31
N PRO A 8 13.58 12.93 2.30
CA PRO A 8 12.44 12.97 3.20
C PRO A 8 11.46 11.84 2.83
N LEU A 9 11.52 10.73 3.57
CA LEU A 9 10.66 9.57 3.37
C LEU A 9 9.42 9.69 4.25
N LYS A 10 8.31 10.17 3.69
CA LYS A 10 7.00 9.99 4.33
C LYS A 10 6.67 8.49 4.29
N LYS A 11 6.72 7.83 5.45
CA LYS A 11 6.37 6.40 5.58
C LYS A 11 4.86 6.21 5.41
N ILE A 12 4.40 6.08 4.17
CA ILE A 12 3.02 5.71 3.84
C ILE A 12 2.99 4.20 3.61
N THR A 13 2.30 3.47 4.50
CA THR A 13 2.19 2.01 4.49
C THR A 13 0.79 1.60 4.94
N VAL A 14 0.44 0.33 4.73
CA VAL A 14 -0.78 -0.32 5.23
C VAL A 14 -0.42 -1.63 5.94
N TYR A 15 -1.30 -2.13 6.80
CA TYR A 15 -1.06 -3.40 7.50
C TYR A 15 -1.66 -4.59 6.75
N GLU A 16 -1.08 -5.78 6.95
CA GLU A 16 -1.53 -7.02 6.30
C GLU A 16 -2.95 -7.46 6.69
N ASP A 17 -3.46 -6.97 7.83
CA ASP A 17 -4.79 -7.23 8.35
C ASP A 17 -5.80 -6.10 8.05
N GLU A 18 -5.37 -5.02 7.40
CA GLU A 18 -6.27 -3.95 6.96
C GLU A 18 -7.10 -4.36 5.76
N SER A 19 -8.34 -3.86 5.69
CA SER A 19 -9.20 -4.12 4.54
C SER A 19 -8.65 -3.47 3.27
N ILE A 20 -8.88 -4.11 2.12
CA ILE A 20 -8.55 -3.56 0.80
C ILE A 20 -9.21 -2.18 0.58
N LEU A 21 -10.39 -1.96 1.16
CA LEU A 21 -11.09 -0.67 1.09
C LEU A 21 -10.28 0.46 1.76
N GLU A 22 -9.74 0.21 2.95
CA GLU A 22 -8.91 1.21 3.64
C GLU A 22 -7.62 1.47 2.86
N ALA A 23 -6.97 0.42 2.35
CA ALA A 23 -5.78 0.60 1.52
C ALA A 23 -6.05 1.40 0.23
N ASN A 24 -7.20 1.16 -0.41
CA ASN A 24 -7.61 1.93 -1.60
C ASN A 24 -7.85 3.42 -1.27
N LYS A 25 -8.43 3.74 -0.10
CA LYS A 25 -8.58 5.13 0.36
C LYS A 25 -7.22 5.81 0.52
N VAL A 26 -6.20 5.10 1.02
CA VAL A 26 -4.84 5.64 1.15
C VAL A 26 -4.24 5.93 -0.23
N ILE A 27 -4.32 4.99 -1.18
CA ILE A 27 -3.87 5.16 -2.58
C ILE A 27 -4.47 6.44 -3.20
N LEU A 28 -5.79 6.61 -3.10
CA LEU A 28 -6.50 7.74 -3.69
C LEU A 28 -6.15 9.08 -3.01
N ARG A 29 -6.08 9.10 -1.67
CA ARG A 29 -5.78 10.30 -0.90
C ARG A 29 -4.35 10.79 -1.14
N GLU A 30 -3.40 9.87 -1.14
CA GLU A 30 -1.96 10.19 -1.27
C GLU A 30 -1.51 10.26 -2.74
N LYS A 31 -2.41 9.98 -3.70
CA LYS A 31 -2.13 9.93 -5.15
C LYS A 31 -0.98 8.97 -5.49
N LEU A 32 -0.94 7.83 -4.81
CA LEU A 32 0.06 6.77 -5.01
C LEU A 32 -0.52 5.67 -5.90
N ASN A 33 0.34 4.88 -6.54
CA ASN A 33 -0.06 3.67 -7.26
C ASN A 33 0.31 2.38 -6.52
N ILE A 34 1.11 2.50 -5.46
CA ILE A 34 1.73 1.39 -4.75
C ILE A 34 1.80 1.69 -3.26
N LEU A 35 1.52 0.69 -2.44
CA LEU A 35 1.66 0.74 -0.99
C LEU A 35 2.46 -0.47 -0.49
N PRO A 36 3.51 -0.26 0.33
CA PRO A 36 4.09 -1.35 1.11
C PRO A 36 3.07 -1.85 2.13
N VAL A 37 2.96 -3.17 2.22
CA VAL A 37 2.21 -3.86 3.28
C VAL A 37 3.20 -4.28 4.35
N VAL A 38 2.96 -3.90 5.61
CA VAL A 38 3.86 -4.15 6.74
C VAL A 38 3.18 -4.96 7.83
N GLN A 39 3.98 -5.61 8.69
CA GLN A 39 3.45 -6.27 9.89
C GLN A 39 3.04 -5.24 10.93
N ARG A 40 1.86 -5.40 11.53
CA ARG A 40 1.35 -4.48 12.57
C ARG A 40 2.29 -4.42 13.78
N ASP A 41 2.76 -5.57 14.23
CA ASP A 41 3.67 -5.68 15.38
C ASP A 41 5.13 -5.34 15.03
N ASN A 42 5.46 -5.20 13.74
CA ASN A 42 6.77 -4.77 13.28
C ASN A 42 6.65 -3.96 11.96
N PRO A 43 6.36 -2.64 12.04
CA PRO A 43 6.10 -1.81 10.86
C PRO A 43 7.31 -1.59 9.94
N ASP A 44 8.54 -1.88 10.40
CA ASP A 44 9.73 -1.85 9.54
C ASP A 44 9.89 -3.14 8.73
N LYS A 45 9.11 -4.19 9.04
CA LYS A 45 9.05 -5.43 8.26
C LYS A 45 7.98 -5.34 7.20
N VAL A 46 8.43 -5.15 5.96
CA VAL A 46 7.60 -5.25 4.75
C VAL A 46 7.30 -6.73 4.48
N VAL A 47 6.02 -7.06 4.36
CA VAL A 47 5.54 -8.42 4.06
C VAL A 47 4.95 -8.54 2.65
N GLY A 48 4.71 -7.43 1.98
CA GLY A 48 4.20 -7.43 0.62
C GLY A 48 4.01 -6.05 0.05
N VAL A 49 3.34 -6.01 -1.11
CA VAL A 49 3.05 -4.79 -1.85
C VAL A 49 1.63 -4.88 -2.39
N LEU A 50 0.89 -3.78 -2.27
CA LEU A 50 -0.44 -3.63 -2.86
C LEU A 50 -0.39 -2.53 -3.93
N THR A 51 -0.85 -2.84 -5.15
CA THR A 51 -0.97 -1.88 -6.24
C THR A 51 -2.42 -1.51 -6.50
N SER A 52 -2.66 -0.30 -7.00
CA SER A 52 -4.00 0.13 -7.44
C SER A 52 -4.58 -0.81 -8.50
N GLU A 53 -3.75 -1.33 -9.40
CA GLU A 53 -4.11 -2.32 -10.41
C GLU A 53 -4.58 -3.64 -9.78
N ALA A 54 -3.85 -4.17 -8.79
CA ALA A 54 -4.23 -5.40 -8.11
C ALA A 54 -5.59 -5.27 -7.40
N ILE A 55 -5.87 -4.10 -6.81
CA ILE A 55 -7.16 -3.79 -6.21
C ILE A 55 -8.27 -3.78 -7.28
N SER A 56 -8.07 -3.07 -8.39
CA SER A 56 -9.06 -3.02 -9.49
C SER A 56 -9.37 -4.41 -10.02
N ASN A 57 -8.34 -5.21 -10.29
CA ASN A 57 -8.47 -6.57 -10.77
C ASN A 57 -9.21 -7.48 -9.78
N ALA A 58 -9.01 -7.29 -8.47
CA ALA A 58 -9.74 -8.03 -7.44
C ALA A 58 -11.23 -7.67 -7.44
N TYR A 59 -11.57 -6.38 -7.58
CA TYR A 59 -12.96 -5.93 -7.69
C TYR A 59 -13.65 -6.48 -8.96
N ASP A 60 -12.99 -6.43 -10.12
CA ASP A 60 -13.56 -6.97 -11.36
C ASP A 60 -13.82 -8.47 -11.28
N LYS A 61 -12.91 -9.23 -10.66
CA LYS A 61 -13.10 -10.66 -10.41
C LYS A 61 -14.26 -10.95 -9.44
N ALA A 62 -14.46 -10.11 -8.43
CA ALA A 62 -15.55 -10.27 -7.47
C ALA A 62 -16.92 -9.91 -8.07
N ARG A 63 -16.97 -8.91 -8.97
CA ARG A 63 -18.19 -8.48 -9.66
C ARG A 63 -18.67 -9.45 -10.72
N ASN A 64 -17.75 -10.16 -11.39
CA ASN A 64 -18.05 -11.10 -12.47
C ASN A 64 -18.26 -12.56 -11.98
N ARG A 65 -18.48 -12.76 -10.68
CA ARG A 65 -18.88 -14.03 -10.06
C ARG A 65 -20.35 -13.99 -9.72
#